data_AF-A0A526RUZ7-F1
#
_entry.id   AF-A0A526RUZ7-F1
#
_cell.length_a   1.000
_cell.length_b   1.000
_cell.length_c   1.000
_cell.angle_alpha   90.00
_cell.angle_beta   90.00
_cell.angle_gamma   90.00
#
_symmetry.space_group_name_H-M   'P 1'
#
loop_
_entity.id
_entity.type
_entity.pdbx_description
1 polymer ?
#
loop_
_entity_poly.entity_id
_entity_poly.type
_entity_poly.pdbx_seq_one_letter_code
_entity_poly.pdbx_strand_id
1 'polypeptide(L)'
;PGAWPAFGSDAAGDPLAAYAAFQDGAPWLSDCPVILPAGAIALDEKEGAWWQAAGDPHGIALPVAGSVNQTLLGLELAATAALWNGARLELLASQSNMGRLDLS
;
A
#
# COMPACT_ATOMS: atom_id res chain seq x y z
N PRO A 1 -19.60 5.07 -11.55
CA PRO A 1 -18.38 4.62 -10.84
C PRO A 1 -18.09 5.57 -9.67
N GLY A 2 -17.84 5.04 -8.47
CA GLY A 2 -17.44 5.85 -7.31
C GLY A 2 -16.01 6.37 -7.48
N ALA A 3 -15.73 7.57 -6.96
CA ALA A 3 -14.37 8.11 -6.97
C ALA A 3 -13.47 7.24 -6.06
N TRP A 4 -12.22 7.04 -6.46
CA TRP A 4 -11.24 6.38 -5.59
C TRP A 4 -10.96 7.28 -4.38
N PRO A 5 -10.80 6.72 -3.16
CA PRO A 5 -10.44 7.52 -2.00
C PRO A 5 -9.12 8.25 -2.26
N ALA A 6 -9.13 9.57 -2.06
CA ALA A 6 -7.92 10.36 -2.19
C ALA A 6 -6.95 10.00 -1.07
N PHE A 7 -5.66 9.85 -1.40
CA PHE A 7 -4.62 9.90 -0.39
C PHE A 7 -4.59 11.33 0.17
N GLY A 8 -4.82 11.48 1.47
CA GLY A 8 -4.90 12.80 2.11
C GLY A 8 -3.58 13.56 1.98
N SER A 9 -3.62 14.80 1.51
CA SER A 9 -2.43 15.65 1.33
C SER A 9 -1.70 16.00 2.63
N ASP A 10 -2.34 15.85 3.79
CA ASP A 10 -1.69 16.00 5.11
C ASP A 10 -0.88 14.75 5.53
N ALA A 11 -0.97 13.64 4.79
CA ALA A 11 -0.21 12.41 4.98
C ALA A 11 1.04 12.36 4.08
N ALA A 12 1.58 13.51 3.67
CA ALA A 12 2.64 13.66 2.67
C ALA A 12 4.04 13.18 3.10
N GLY A 13 4.15 12.22 4.02
CA GLY A 13 5.46 11.66 4.39
C GLY A 13 5.42 10.28 5.00
N ASP A 14 4.29 9.86 5.61
CA ASP A 14 4.19 8.54 6.25
C ASP A 14 2.77 7.95 6.14
N PRO A 15 2.55 6.93 5.28
CA PRO A 15 1.26 6.24 5.17
C PRO A 15 0.88 5.47 6.45
N LEU A 16 1.83 5.22 7.36
CA LEU A 16 1.59 4.52 8.62
C LEU A 16 1.21 5.47 9.77
N ALA A 17 1.25 6.80 9.59
CA ALA A 17 0.79 7.73 10.62
C ALA A 17 -0.68 7.51 11.00
N ALA A 18 -1.52 7.13 10.03
CA ALA A 18 -2.91 6.76 10.27
C ALA A 18 -3.04 5.46 11.10
N TYR A 19 -2.10 4.53 10.95
CA TYR A 19 -2.06 3.29 11.72
C TYR A 19 -1.73 3.53 13.18
N ALA A 20 -0.79 4.43 13.49
CA ALA A 20 -0.45 4.78 14.88
C ALA A 20 -1.68 5.32 15.63
N ALA A 21 -2.40 6.27 15.03
CA ALA A 21 -3.63 6.82 15.61
C ALA A 21 -4.75 5.77 15.75
N PHE A 22 -4.84 4.82 14.80
CA PHE A 22 -5.82 3.74 14.85
C PHE A 22 -5.53 2.77 16.01
N GLN A 23 -4.27 2.37 16.20
CA GLN A 23 -3.89 1.49 17.32
C GLN A 23 -4.19 2.11 18.68
N ASP A 24 -3.97 3.42 18.84
CA ASP A 24 -4.26 4.11 20.09
C ASP A 24 -5.76 4.07 20.46
N GLY A 25 -6.64 4.10 19.45
CA GLY A 25 -8.09 4.07 19.63
C GLY A 25 -8.71 2.67 19.69
N ALA A 26 -8.08 1.68 19.04
CA ALA A 26 -8.60 0.33 18.90
C ALA A 26 -7.49 -0.73 18.93
N PRO A 27 -6.77 -0.91 20.05
CA PRO A 27 -5.61 -1.81 20.15
C PRO A 27 -5.95 -3.30 20.01
N TRP A 28 -7.24 -3.67 20.00
CA TRP A 28 -7.72 -5.04 19.77
C TRP A 28 -7.91 -5.39 18.29
N LEU A 29 -7.76 -4.42 17.37
CA LEU A 29 -7.82 -4.66 15.93
C LEU A 29 -6.40 -4.77 15.38
N SER A 30 -6.09 -5.92 14.80
CA SER A 30 -4.77 -6.20 14.19
C SER A 30 -4.61 -5.52 12.83
N ASP A 31 -5.68 -5.50 12.04
CA ASP A 31 -5.67 -5.07 10.64
C ASP A 31 -6.26 -3.67 10.50
N CYS A 32 -5.42 -2.71 10.13
CA CYS A 32 -5.82 -1.33 9.88
C CYS A 32 -5.92 -1.07 8.38
N PRO A 33 -7.06 -0.57 7.88
CA PRO A 33 -7.14 -0.13 6.50
C PRO A 33 -6.25 1.08 6.27
N VAL A 34 -5.41 1.03 5.24
CA VAL A 34 -4.52 2.11 4.83
C VAL A 34 -4.69 2.40 3.34
N ILE A 35 -4.59 3.68 2.97
CA ILE A 35 -4.46 4.10 1.58
C ILE A 35 -3.00 4.49 1.38
N LEU A 36 -2.35 3.87 0.42
CA LEU A 36 -0.98 4.15 0.01
C LEU A 36 -0.99 5.16 -1.15
N PRO A 37 0.01 6.06 -1.21
CA PRO A 37 0.14 7.01 -2.29
C PRO A 37 0.58 6.29 -3.58
N ALA A 38 1.01 7.07 -4.59
CA ALA A 38 1.56 6.49 -5.80
C ALA A 38 2.81 5.64 -5.49
N GLY A 39 2.94 4.50 -6.15
CA GLY A 39 4.01 3.55 -5.90
C GLY A 39 4.02 2.38 -6.88
N ALA A 40 4.87 1.40 -6.61
CA ALA A 40 4.99 0.18 -7.41
C ALA A 40 5.27 -1.02 -6.52
N ILE A 41 4.97 -2.22 -7.02
CA ILE A 41 5.34 -3.46 -6.37
C ILE A 41 6.68 -3.93 -6.95
N ALA A 42 7.64 -4.18 -6.06
CA ALA A 42 8.96 -4.69 -6.36
C ALA A 42 9.22 -5.99 -5.57
N LEU A 43 10.23 -6.75 -6.00
CA LEU A 43 10.70 -7.92 -5.28
C LEU A 43 12.09 -7.65 -4.67
N ASP A 44 12.35 -8.23 -3.50
CA ASP A 44 13.69 -8.28 -2.93
C ASP A 44 14.50 -9.48 -3.47
N GLU A 45 15.76 -9.59 -3.04
CA GLU A 45 16.69 -10.67 -3.44
C GLU A 45 16.22 -12.08 -3.04
N LYS A 46 15.24 -12.19 -2.13
CA LYS A 46 14.64 -13.44 -1.66
C LYS A 46 13.24 -13.66 -2.22
N GLU A 47 12.89 -12.94 -3.28
CA GLU A 47 11.56 -12.98 -3.93
C GLU A 47 10.42 -12.50 -3.02
N GLY A 48 10.73 -11.80 -1.92
CA GLY A 48 9.74 -11.15 -1.07
C GLY A 48 9.15 -9.93 -1.78
N ALA A 49 7.83 -9.78 -1.74
CA ALA A 49 7.15 -8.63 -2.35
C ALA A 49 7.18 -7.41 -1.42
N TRP A 50 7.45 -6.24 -2.00
CA TRP A 50 7.50 -4.95 -1.33
C TRP A 50 6.72 -3.92 -2.14
N TRP A 51 5.92 -3.11 -1.46
CA TRP A 51 5.36 -1.91 -2.03
C TRP A 51 6.34 -0.76 -1.80
N GLN A 52 6.66 -0.01 -2.84
CA GLN A 52 7.60 1.11 -2.79
C GLN A 52 6.92 2.40 -3.26
N ALA A 53 7.02 3.46 -2.47
CA ALA A 53 6.50 4.78 -2.82
C ALA A 53 7.21 5.35 -4.06
N ALA A 54 6.47 6.01 -4.94
CA ALA A 54 7.00 6.70 -6.10
C ALA A 54 7.68 8.02 -5.70
N GLY A 55 8.71 8.43 -6.45
CA GLY A 55 9.28 9.78 -6.38
C GLY A 55 10.55 9.95 -5.51
N ASP A 56 10.95 8.93 -4.73
CA ASP A 56 12.22 8.96 -3.98
C ASP A 56 12.86 7.56 -3.95
N PRO A 57 14.13 7.39 -4.39
CA PRO A 57 14.89 6.14 -4.24
C PRO A 57 15.05 5.67 -2.78
N HIS A 58 14.98 6.58 -1.81
CA HIS A 58 14.93 6.29 -0.36
C HIS A 58 13.53 6.43 0.22
N GLY A 59 12.50 6.46 -0.64
CA GLY A 59 11.11 6.48 -0.25
C GLY A 59 10.70 5.25 0.56
N ILE A 60 9.53 5.35 1.17
CA ILE A 60 8.98 4.31 2.03
C ILE A 60 8.80 3.01 1.23
N ALA A 61 9.36 1.93 1.77
CA ALA A 61 9.15 0.57 1.31
C ALA A 61 8.47 -0.24 2.41
N LEU A 62 7.32 -0.84 2.08
CA LEU A 62 6.53 -1.64 3.01
C LEU A 62 6.46 -3.09 2.52
N PRO A 63 6.71 -4.09 3.38
CA PRO A 63 6.64 -5.48 2.98
C PRO A 63 5.19 -5.90 2.71
N VAL A 64 4.98 -6.69 1.68
CA VAL A 64 3.68 -7.23 1.28
C VAL A 64 3.55 -8.67 1.79
N ALA A 65 2.35 -9.05 2.23
CA ALA A 65 2.02 -10.38 2.66
C ALA A 65 1.76 -11.29 1.44
N GLY A 66 2.25 -12.53 1.51
CA GLY A 66 2.02 -13.53 0.46
C GLY A 66 2.80 -13.26 -0.83
N SER A 67 2.37 -13.96 -1.89
CA SER A 67 2.91 -13.81 -3.24
C SER A 67 2.05 -12.85 -4.05
N VAL A 68 2.69 -11.91 -4.76
CA VAL A 68 1.99 -11.02 -5.68
C VAL A 68 2.06 -11.59 -7.10
N ASN A 69 1.00 -11.40 -7.90
CA ASN A 69 1.02 -11.75 -9.32
C ASN A 69 2.15 -10.99 -10.03
N GLN A 70 3.05 -11.72 -10.72
CA GLN A 70 4.20 -11.14 -11.42
C GLN A 70 3.82 -10.09 -12.47
N THR A 71 2.60 -10.13 -12.99
CA THR A 71 2.08 -9.14 -13.95
C THR A 71 1.91 -7.75 -13.33
N LEU A 72 1.85 -7.67 -12.00
CA LEU A 72 1.72 -6.42 -11.26
C LEU A 72 3.07 -5.75 -10.97
N LEU A 73 4.18 -6.46 -11.17
CA LEU A 73 5.52 -5.94 -10.89
C LEU A 73 5.86 -4.81 -11.85
N GLY A 74 6.36 -3.70 -11.30
CA GLY A 74 6.72 -2.52 -12.09
C GLY A 74 5.55 -1.74 -12.68
N LEU A 75 4.29 -2.12 -12.39
CA LEU A 75 3.15 -1.28 -12.73
C LEU A 75 3.14 -0.03 -11.85
N GLU A 76 2.86 1.11 -12.49
CA GLU A 76 2.63 2.36 -11.77
C GLU A 76 1.23 2.32 -11.15
N LEU A 77 1.21 2.26 -9.82
CA LEU A 77 0.00 2.30 -9.01
C LEU A 77 -0.20 3.74 -8.55
N ALA A 78 -1.32 4.37 -8.94
CA ALA A 78 -1.60 5.75 -8.59
C ALA A 78 -2.03 5.91 -7.12
N ALA A 79 -2.77 4.94 -6.60
CA ALA A 79 -3.15 4.83 -5.20
C ALA A 79 -3.59 3.40 -4.90
N THR A 80 -3.19 2.86 -3.74
CA THR A 80 -3.46 1.47 -3.39
C THR A 80 -4.18 1.37 -2.05
N ALA A 81 -5.26 0.60 -1.98
CA ALA A 81 -5.95 0.27 -0.74
C ALA A 81 -5.41 -1.07 -0.22
N ALA A 82 -5.02 -1.09 1.04
CA ALA A 82 -4.42 -2.25 1.68
C ALA A 82 -4.84 -2.36 3.16
N LEU A 83 -4.63 -3.54 3.75
CA LEU A 83 -4.69 -3.74 5.19
C LEU A 83 -3.27 -3.85 5.72
N TRP A 84 -2.97 -3.09 6.77
CA TRP A 84 -1.70 -3.18 7.49
C TRP A 84 -1.90 -3.90 8.81
N ASN A 85 -1.20 -5.01 9.00
CA ASN A 85 -1.31 -5.84 10.20
C ASN A 85 -0.26 -5.53 11.30
N GLY A 86 0.45 -4.41 11.16
CA GLY A 86 1.60 -4.06 12.01
C GLY A 86 2.96 -4.55 11.51
N ALA A 87 2.99 -5.46 10.54
CA ALA A 87 4.22 -6.00 9.98
C ALA A 87 4.24 -6.11 8.45
N ARG A 88 3.10 -6.37 7.80
CA ARG A 88 2.98 -6.57 6.34
C ARG A 88 1.66 -6.03 5.81
N LEU A 89 1.68 -5.64 4.53
CA LEU A 89 0.52 -5.19 3.78
C LEU A 89 -0.20 -6.36 3.11
N GLU A 90 -1.51 -6.45 3.29
CA GLU A 90 -2.39 -7.19 2.39
C GLU A 90 -2.97 -6.22 1.37
N LEU A 91 -2.61 -6.38 0.10
CA LEU A 91 -3.06 -5.49 -0.97
C LEU A 91 -4.47 -5.92 -1.41
N LEU A 92 -5.43 -4.99 -1.39
CA LEU A 92 -6.82 -5.30 -1.76
C LEU A 92 -7.12 -4.86 -3.18
N ALA A 93 -6.83 -3.60 -3.50
CA ALA A 93 -7.09 -3.04 -4.82
C ALA A 93 -6.23 -1.82 -5.06
N SER A 94 -5.96 -1.52 -6.33
CA SER A 94 -5.23 -0.31 -6.71
C SER A 94 -5.88 0.40 -7.88
N GLN A 95 -5.74 1.72 -7.89
CA GLN A 95 -5.96 2.52 -9.08
C GLN A 95 -4.66 2.54 -9.91
N SER A 96 -4.77 2.29 -11.21
CA SER A 96 -3.70 2.46 -12.19
C SER A 96 -4.20 3.31 -13.36
N ASN A 97 -3.29 3.63 -14.28
CA ASN A 97 -3.64 4.31 -15.54
C ASN A 97 -4.59 3.50 -16.45
N MET A 98 -4.70 2.18 -16.24
CA MET A 98 -5.60 1.28 -16.97
C MET A 98 -6.96 1.09 -16.29
N GLY A 99 -7.14 1.64 -15.08
CA GLY A 99 -8.37 1.51 -14.30
C GLY A 99 -8.14 0.91 -12.92
N ARG A 100 -9.19 0.33 -12.34
CA ARG A 100 -9.11 -0.37 -11.05
C ARG A 100 -8.54 -1.78 -11.25
N LEU A 101 -7.51 -2.10 -10.49
CA LEU A 101 -6.92 -3.44 -10.38
C LEU A 101 -7.39 -4.08 -9.08
N ASP A 102 -7.80 -5.35 -9.16
CA ASP A 102 -8.04 -6.21 -8.01
C ASP A 102 -6.73 -6.93 -7.66
N LEU A 103 -6.35 -6.91 -6.39
CA LEU A 103 -5.06 -7.38 -5.90
C LEU A 103 -5.16 -8.50 -4.85
N SER A 104 -6.38 -8.86 -4.43
CA SER A 104 -6.66 -9.95 -3.47
C SER A 104 -6.87 -11.31 -4.14
#